data_AF-A0A2M7XSP7-F1
#
_entry.id   AF-A0A2M7XSP7-F1
#
_cell.length_a   1.000
_cell.length_b   1.000
_cell.length_c   1.000
_cell.angle_alpha   90.00
_cell.angle_beta   90.00
_cell.angle_gamma   90.00
#
_symmetry.space_group_name_H-M   'P 1'
#
loop_
_entity.id
_entity.type
_entity.pdbx_description
1 polymer ?
#
loop_
_entity_poly.entity_id
_entity_poly.type
_entity_poly.pdbx_seq_one_letter_code
_entity_poly.pdbx_strand_id
1 'polypeptide(L)'
;HIFIIKGSAKKYFDELTASGVNAEMKEKSWGEHLLEEGTVFNWLFKYLFTPMSATMFALLAFFVASASYRAFRIRNFEATLLLLSGIIIMLGRVPLGSSISAWFIAYIIVLSAGMGANIIWKNRMTTFAVVTGGILLVTILGWISGWPVDKPGFLYLPVLQEWIYTVPNIAGARAIMIGIALGMIGTSLRIILGIEKSFMGE
;
A
#
# COMPACT_ATOMS: atom_id res chain seq x y z
N HIS A 1 12.67 -36.70 6.31
CA HIS A 1 13.03 -36.26 7.68
C HIS A 1 11.84 -36.49 8.59
N ILE A 2 12.00 -37.27 9.66
CA ILE A 2 10.93 -37.51 10.64
C ILE A 2 11.21 -36.58 11.82
N PHE A 3 10.29 -35.67 12.08
CA PHE A 3 10.38 -34.78 13.24
C PHE A 3 9.83 -35.50 14.46
N ILE A 4 10.62 -35.52 15.52
CA ILE A 4 10.30 -36.24 16.76
C ILE A 4 10.36 -35.24 17.91
N ILE A 5 9.46 -35.40 18.88
CA ILE A 5 9.44 -34.60 20.11
C ILE A 5 10.78 -34.73 20.83
N LYS A 6 11.31 -33.63 21.37
CA LYS A 6 12.60 -33.56 22.08
C LYS A 6 12.82 -34.71 23.08
N GLY A 7 11.80 -35.07 23.85
CA GLY A 7 11.87 -36.17 24.82
C GLY A 7 12.11 -37.54 24.18
N SER A 8 11.39 -37.84 23.09
CA SER A 8 11.58 -39.08 22.33
C SER A 8 12.89 -39.07 21.55
N ALA A 9 13.29 -37.91 20.99
CA ALA A 9 14.57 -37.75 20.29
C ALA A 9 15.77 -37.99 21.20
N LYS A 10 15.70 -37.58 22.47
CA LYS A 10 16.74 -37.84 23.48
C LYS A 10 16.89 -39.33 23.77
N LYS A 11 15.80 -40.09 23.86
CA LYS A 11 15.84 -41.54 24.07
C LYS A 11 16.54 -42.27 22.92
N TYR A 12 16.22 -41.91 21.67
CA TYR A 12 16.89 -42.48 20.50
C TYR A 12 18.37 -42.04 20.42
N PHE A 13 18.68 -40.80 20.79
CA PHE A 13 20.06 -40.31 20.85
C PHE A 13 20.91 -41.08 21.87
N ASP A 14 20.36 -41.36 23.05
CA ASP A 14 21.05 -42.12 24.10
C ASP A 14 21.29 -43.58 23.65
N GLU A 15 20.32 -44.20 22.97
CA GLU A 15 20.46 -45.55 22.38
C GLU A 15 21.52 -45.60 21.24
N LEU A 16 21.59 -44.55 20.41
CA LEU A 16 22.57 -44.45 19.32
C LEU A 16 23.99 -44.16 19.82
N THR A 17 24.10 -43.34 20.87
CA THR A 17 25.38 -43.05 21.54
C THR A 17 25.91 -44.29 22.25
N ALA A 18 25.04 -45.08 22.89
CA ALA A 18 25.38 -46.37 23.47
C ALA A 18 25.85 -47.40 22.42
N SER A 19 25.43 -47.24 21.16
CA SER A 19 25.85 -48.07 20.02
C SER A 19 27.13 -47.58 19.34
N GLY A 20 27.79 -46.54 19.88
CA GLY A 20 29.06 -46.01 19.37
C GLY A 20 28.94 -45.10 18.14
N VAL A 21 27.73 -44.64 17.80
CA VAL A 21 27.49 -43.75 16.66
C VAL A 21 27.55 -42.28 17.12
N ASN A 22 28.43 -41.48 16.51
CA ASN A 22 28.44 -40.03 16.70
C ASN A 22 27.23 -39.40 15.98
N ALA A 23 26.16 -39.13 16.74
CA ALA A 23 25.02 -38.36 16.26
C ALA A 23 25.11 -36.91 16.77
N GLU A 24 24.62 -35.95 15.98
CA GLU A 24 24.47 -34.54 16.37
C GLU A 24 22.97 -34.23 16.44
N MET A 25 22.47 -33.80 17.62
CA MET A 25 21.08 -33.40 17.79
C MET A 25 20.89 -31.94 17.37
N LYS A 26 20.23 -31.71 16.23
CA LYS A 26 19.83 -30.36 15.80
C LYS A 26 18.39 -30.08 16.22
N GLU A 27 18.23 -29.20 17.20
CA GLU A 27 16.92 -28.72 17.64
C GLU A 27 16.48 -27.57 16.73
N LYS A 28 15.29 -27.71 16.12
CA LYS A 28 14.62 -26.65 15.37
C LYS A 28 13.52 -26.01 16.20
N SER A 29 13.20 -24.76 15.90
CA SER A 29 12.14 -24.05 16.62
C SER A 29 10.81 -24.75 16.43
N TRP A 30 9.97 -24.73 17.47
CA TRP A 30 8.66 -25.36 17.40
C TRP A 30 7.81 -24.70 16.31
N GLY A 31 7.15 -25.50 15.47
CA GLY A 31 6.43 -25.04 14.28
C GLY A 31 7.22 -25.02 12.96
N GLU A 32 8.57 -24.98 12.99
CA GLU A 32 9.38 -25.04 11.76
C GLU A 32 9.23 -26.38 11.03
N HIS A 33 8.94 -27.45 11.78
CA HIS A 33 8.64 -28.78 11.22
C HIS A 33 7.43 -28.80 10.26
N LEU A 34 6.55 -27.79 10.28
CA LEU A 34 5.42 -27.67 9.35
C LEU A 34 5.84 -27.01 8.03
N LEU A 35 6.79 -26.08 8.09
CA LEU A 35 7.24 -25.28 6.95
C LEU A 35 8.37 -25.96 6.15
N GLU A 36 8.95 -27.03 6.68
CA GLU A 36 10.01 -27.79 5.99
C GLU A 36 9.54 -28.34 4.63
N GLU A 37 10.46 -28.44 3.68
CA GLU A 37 10.19 -29.02 2.36
C GLU A 37 9.83 -30.51 2.46
N GLY A 38 8.74 -30.91 1.80
CA GLY A 38 8.25 -32.30 1.77
C GLY A 38 7.20 -32.66 2.82
N THR A 39 6.78 -31.73 3.68
CA THR A 39 5.66 -31.96 4.62
C THR A 39 4.31 -31.85 3.90
N VAL A 40 3.30 -32.56 4.40
CA VAL A 40 1.92 -32.45 3.87
C VAL A 40 1.38 -31.03 4.04
N PHE A 41 1.72 -30.36 5.14
CA PHE A 41 1.32 -28.98 5.39
C PHE A 41 1.92 -28.00 4.37
N ASN A 42 3.24 -28.11 4.08
CA ASN A 42 3.89 -27.26 3.09
C ASN A 42 3.33 -27.51 1.68
N TRP A 43 3.05 -28.77 1.31
CA TRP A 43 2.38 -29.09 0.04
C TRP A 43 0.99 -28.44 -0.05
N LEU A 44 0.16 -28.59 0.97
CA LEU A 44 -1.17 -27.98 1.04
C LEU A 44 -1.10 -26.44 0.96
N PHE A 45 -0.18 -25.84 1.70
CA PHE A 45 0.00 -24.39 1.72
C PHE A 45 0.45 -23.85 0.36
N LYS A 46 1.43 -24.50 -0.27
CA LYS A 46 2.02 -24.05 -1.54
C LYS A 46 1.10 -24.29 -2.74
N TYR A 47 0.42 -25.44 -2.79
CA TYR A 47 -0.40 -25.82 -3.96
C TYR A 47 -1.88 -25.52 -3.81
N LEU A 48 -2.38 -25.25 -2.59
CA LEU A 48 -3.79 -24.96 -2.35
C LEU A 48 -3.98 -23.54 -1.82
N PHE A 49 -3.35 -23.18 -0.70
CA PHE A 49 -3.58 -21.87 -0.08
C PHE A 49 -2.99 -20.70 -0.88
N THR A 50 -1.75 -20.84 -1.35
CA THR A 50 -1.05 -19.80 -2.11
C THR A 50 -1.76 -19.42 -3.41
N PRO A 51 -2.20 -20.36 -4.28
CA PRO A 51 -2.95 -19.98 -5.47
C PRO A 51 -4.32 -19.37 -5.13
N MET A 52 -5.03 -19.82 -4.09
CA MET A 52 -6.30 -19.20 -3.68
C MET A 52 -6.15 -17.77 -3.14
N SER A 53 -5.07 -17.50 -2.39
CA SER A 53 -4.80 -16.13 -1.95
C SER A 53 -4.40 -15.25 -3.14
N ALA A 54 -3.62 -15.79 -4.08
CA ALA A 54 -3.28 -15.10 -5.32
C ALA A 54 -4.52 -14.78 -6.18
N THR A 55 -5.51 -15.68 -6.30
CA THR A 55 -6.75 -15.38 -7.03
C THR A 55 -7.58 -14.30 -6.34
N MET A 56 -7.62 -14.28 -5.00
CA MET A 56 -8.26 -13.21 -4.25
C MET A 56 -7.59 -11.85 -4.54
N PHE A 57 -6.26 -11.78 -4.47
CA PHE A 57 -5.52 -10.56 -4.81
C PHE A 57 -5.66 -10.15 -6.28
N ALA A 58 -5.69 -11.11 -7.21
CA ALA A 58 -5.89 -10.85 -8.62
C ALA A 58 -7.27 -10.25 -8.89
N LEU A 59 -8.32 -10.78 -8.26
CA LEU A 59 -9.68 -10.23 -8.36
C LEU A 59 -9.77 -8.83 -7.76
N LEU A 60 -9.21 -8.63 -6.56
CA LEU A 60 -9.15 -7.31 -5.94
C LEU A 60 -8.43 -6.29 -6.83
N ALA A 61 -7.26 -6.65 -7.37
CA ALA A 61 -6.51 -5.79 -8.28
C ALA A 61 -7.31 -5.46 -9.54
N PHE A 62 -7.99 -6.45 -10.14
CA PHE A 62 -8.83 -6.25 -11.31
C PHE A 62 -10.02 -5.32 -11.03
N PHE A 63 -10.74 -5.51 -9.93
CA PHE A 63 -11.88 -4.66 -9.57
C PHE A 63 -11.45 -3.22 -9.24
N VAL A 64 -10.36 -3.05 -8.52
CA VAL A 64 -9.79 -1.72 -8.23
C VAL A 64 -9.39 -1.04 -9.54
N ALA A 65 -8.64 -1.73 -10.41
CA ALA A 65 -8.25 -1.18 -11.70
C ALA A 65 -9.46 -0.80 -12.57
N SER A 66 -10.51 -1.64 -12.61
CA SER A 66 -11.75 -1.39 -13.35
C SER A 66 -12.52 -0.17 -12.81
N ALA A 67 -12.66 -0.06 -11.49
CA ALA A 67 -13.30 1.08 -10.83
C ALA A 67 -12.53 2.38 -11.07
N SER A 68 -11.19 2.35 -10.91
CA SER A 68 -10.30 3.47 -11.19
C SER A 68 -10.34 3.88 -12.65
N TYR A 69 -10.32 2.94 -13.60
CA TYR A 69 -10.43 3.23 -15.03
C TYR A 69 -11.72 3.97 -15.36
N ARG A 70 -12.86 3.52 -14.80
CA ARG A 70 -14.14 4.22 -14.99
C ARG A 70 -14.13 5.62 -14.36
N ALA A 71 -13.55 5.78 -13.18
CA ALA A 71 -13.42 7.07 -12.51
C ALA A 71 -12.52 8.05 -13.29
N PHE A 72 -11.45 7.56 -13.91
CA PHE A 72 -10.50 8.39 -14.68
C PHE A 72 -10.91 8.63 -16.14
N ARG A 73 -11.76 7.78 -16.73
CA ARG A 73 -12.25 7.94 -18.12
C ARG A 73 -13.23 9.11 -18.28
N ILE A 74 -13.84 9.57 -17.19
CA ILE A 74 -14.68 10.77 -17.21
C ILE A 74 -13.75 11.96 -17.51
N ARG A 75 -13.94 12.62 -18.67
CA ARG A 75 -13.15 13.77 -19.12
C ARG A 75 -13.52 15.03 -18.32
N ASN A 76 -13.44 14.97 -17.00
CA ASN A 76 -13.56 16.10 -16.11
C ASN A 76 -12.16 16.58 -15.68
N PHE A 77 -12.09 17.84 -15.28
CA PHE A 77 -10.86 18.45 -14.77
C PHE A 77 -10.43 17.79 -13.43
N GLU A 78 -11.38 17.20 -12.70
CA GLU A 78 -11.17 16.55 -11.41
C GLU A 78 -10.39 15.23 -11.54
N ALA A 79 -10.66 14.40 -12.57
CA ALA A 79 -9.95 13.15 -12.82
C ALA A 79 -8.49 13.40 -13.19
N THR A 80 -8.20 14.47 -13.93
CA THR A 80 -6.82 14.88 -14.23
C THR A 80 -6.07 15.35 -12.99
N LEU A 81 -6.74 16.07 -12.07
CA LEU A 81 -6.16 16.44 -10.78
C LEU A 81 -5.90 15.22 -9.89
N LEU A 82 -6.83 14.26 -9.85
CA LEU A 82 -6.66 13.01 -9.13
C LEU A 82 -5.52 12.17 -9.69
N LEU A 83 -5.37 12.11 -11.02
CA LEU A 83 -4.26 11.42 -11.68
C LEU A 83 -2.91 12.07 -11.31
N LEU A 84 -2.82 13.39 -11.41
CA LEU A 84 -1.60 14.15 -11.04
C LEU A 84 -1.26 13.97 -9.56
N SER A 85 -2.27 14.05 -8.69
CA SER A 85 -2.12 13.81 -7.25
C SER A 85 -1.63 12.37 -6.96
N GLY A 86 -2.20 11.37 -7.64
CA GLY A 86 -1.78 9.98 -7.53
C GLY A 86 -0.32 9.75 -7.96
N ILE A 87 0.10 10.38 -9.05
CA ILE A 87 1.49 10.34 -9.54
C ILE A 87 2.45 10.96 -8.51
N ILE A 88 2.09 12.11 -7.92
CA ILE A 88 2.90 12.77 -6.88
C ILE A 88 3.02 11.88 -5.63
N ILE A 89 1.92 11.27 -5.18
CA ILE A 89 1.91 10.37 -4.02
C ILE A 89 2.76 9.10 -4.29
N MET A 90 2.67 8.53 -5.50
CA MET A 90 3.46 7.35 -5.88
C MET A 90 4.95 7.66 -6.00
N LEU A 91 5.34 8.82 -6.56
CA LEU A 91 6.73 9.27 -6.61
C LEU A 91 7.32 9.50 -5.22
N GLY A 92 6.51 9.98 -4.26
CA GLY A 92 6.94 10.14 -2.86
C GLY A 92 7.25 8.82 -2.14
N ARG A 93 6.79 7.67 -2.65
CA ARG A 93 7.06 6.34 -2.08
C ARG A 93 8.31 5.65 -2.63
N VAL A 94 8.95 6.24 -3.66
CA VAL A 94 10.17 5.68 -4.23
C VAL A 94 11.35 6.03 -3.31
N PRO A 95 12.22 5.07 -2.95
CA PRO A 95 13.38 5.28 -2.05
C PRO A 95 14.41 6.30 -2.56
N LEU A 96 14.20 6.91 -3.73
CA LEU A 96 14.96 8.04 -4.27
C LEU A 96 14.53 9.40 -3.66
N GLY A 97 13.45 9.44 -2.88
CA GLY A 97 12.88 10.68 -2.34
C GLY A 97 13.76 11.43 -1.33
N SER A 98 14.69 10.75 -0.65
CA SER A 98 15.61 11.40 0.29
C SER A 98 16.72 12.20 -0.39
N SER A 99 17.01 11.95 -1.67
CA SER A 99 17.99 12.70 -2.45
C SER A 99 17.38 13.89 -3.20
N ILE A 100 16.06 14.03 -3.18
CA ILE A 100 15.34 15.11 -3.86
C ILE A 100 15.27 16.31 -2.91
N SER A 101 15.89 17.41 -3.33
CA SER A 101 15.89 18.68 -2.59
C SER A 101 14.47 19.26 -2.43
N ALA A 102 14.17 19.85 -1.27
CA ALA A 102 12.90 20.53 -0.94
C ALA A 102 12.41 21.51 -2.02
N TRP A 103 13.35 22.06 -2.79
CA TRP A 103 13.13 22.89 -3.96
C TRP A 103 12.31 22.24 -5.07
N PHE A 104 12.56 20.97 -5.36
CA PHE A 104 11.85 20.24 -6.40
C PHE A 104 10.35 20.15 -6.08
N ILE A 105 10.02 19.98 -4.79
CA ILE A 105 8.63 19.96 -4.32
C ILE A 105 7.99 21.35 -4.39
N ALA A 106 8.72 22.41 -4.05
CA ALA A 106 8.23 23.78 -4.22
C ALA A 106 7.85 24.08 -5.69
N TYR A 107 8.65 23.62 -6.65
CA TYR A 107 8.30 23.74 -8.07
C TYR A 107 7.04 22.94 -8.44
N ILE A 108 6.86 21.73 -7.92
CA ILE A 108 5.64 20.93 -8.14
C ILE A 108 4.41 21.60 -7.52
N ILE A 109 4.54 22.21 -6.36
CA ILE A 109 3.46 22.97 -5.69
C ILE A 109 3.10 24.21 -6.52
N VAL A 110 4.08 24.96 -7.02
CA VAL A 110 3.83 26.11 -7.88
C VAL A 110 3.15 25.70 -9.19
N LEU A 111 3.55 24.58 -9.78
CA LEU A 111 2.97 24.10 -11.03
C LEU A 111 1.53 23.62 -10.83
N SER A 112 1.26 22.89 -9.73
CA SER A 112 -0.11 22.48 -9.36
C SER A 112 -1.00 23.65 -8.94
N ALA A 113 -0.47 24.65 -8.24
CA ALA A 113 -1.18 25.89 -7.91
C ALA A 113 -1.46 26.74 -9.16
N GLY A 114 -0.53 26.80 -10.12
CA GLY A 114 -0.73 27.47 -11.40
C GLY A 114 -1.83 26.81 -12.25
N MET A 115 -1.89 25.47 -12.24
CA MET A 115 -3.02 24.73 -12.81
C MET A 115 -4.34 25.03 -12.09
N GLY A 116 -4.33 25.15 -10.76
CA GLY A 116 -5.50 25.56 -9.96
C GLY A 116 -5.97 26.99 -10.25
N ALA A 117 -5.04 27.95 -10.41
CA ALA A 117 -5.35 29.32 -10.79
C ALA A 117 -5.99 29.42 -12.18
N ASN A 118 -5.63 28.51 -13.10
CA ASN A 118 -6.26 28.40 -14.42
C ASN A 118 -7.74 27.99 -14.34
N ILE A 119 -8.12 27.14 -13.37
CA ILE A 119 -9.52 26.73 -13.15
C ILE A 119 -10.40 27.93 -12.84
N ILE A 120 -9.89 28.86 -12.02
CA ILE A 120 -10.67 29.99 -11.50
C ILE A 120 -10.70 31.14 -12.52
N TRP A 121 -9.60 31.39 -13.24
CA TRP A 121 -9.46 32.61 -14.05
C TRP A 121 -9.54 32.39 -15.57
N LYS A 122 -9.50 31.13 -16.04
CA LYS A 122 -9.74 30.70 -17.43
C LYS A 122 -8.99 31.48 -18.54
N ASN A 123 -7.97 32.26 -18.17
CA ASN A 123 -7.21 33.12 -19.07
C ASN A 123 -5.77 32.60 -19.17
N ARG A 124 -5.38 32.22 -20.39
CA ARG A 124 -4.06 31.68 -20.69
C ARG A 124 -2.92 32.59 -20.21
N MET A 125 -3.09 33.91 -20.31
CA MET A 125 -2.03 34.86 -19.98
C MET A 125 -1.76 34.94 -18.47
N THR A 126 -2.81 34.87 -17.65
CA THR A 126 -2.66 34.92 -16.18
C THR A 126 -2.11 33.61 -15.64
N THR A 127 -2.47 32.47 -16.24
CA THR A 127 -1.86 31.17 -15.91
C THR A 127 -0.39 31.12 -16.25
N PHE A 128 0.02 31.58 -17.44
CA PHE A 128 1.44 31.68 -17.80
C PHE A 128 2.18 32.64 -16.88
N ALA A 129 1.61 33.81 -16.57
CA ALA A 129 2.24 34.77 -15.65
C ALA A 129 2.41 34.21 -14.22
N VAL A 130 1.43 33.48 -13.70
CA VAL A 130 1.49 32.87 -12.36
C VAL A 130 2.48 31.70 -12.31
N VAL A 131 2.51 30.85 -13.33
CA VAL A 131 3.45 29.71 -13.39
C VAL A 131 4.88 30.22 -13.57
N THR A 132 5.12 31.09 -14.55
CA THR A 132 6.46 31.63 -14.82
C THR A 132 6.93 32.53 -13.67
N GLY A 133 6.06 33.38 -13.13
CA GLY A 133 6.36 34.21 -11.97
C GLY A 133 6.63 33.39 -10.72
N GLY A 134 5.82 32.37 -10.43
CA GLY A 134 6.01 31.49 -9.28
C GLY A 134 7.29 30.66 -9.35
N ILE A 135 7.66 30.16 -10.54
CA ILE A 135 8.92 29.44 -10.74
C ILE A 135 10.09 30.38 -10.46
N LEU A 136 10.11 31.57 -11.06
CA LEU A 136 11.17 32.56 -10.83
C LEU A 136 11.28 32.97 -9.36
N LEU A 137 10.13 33.17 -8.69
CA LEU A 137 10.08 33.53 -7.28
C LEU A 137 10.69 32.42 -6.41
N VAL A 138 10.36 31.16 -6.67
CA VAL A 138 10.96 30.01 -5.97
C VAL A 138 12.46 29.96 -6.25
N THR A 139 12.90 30.07 -7.51
CA THR A 139 14.32 30.07 -7.92
C THR A 139 15.12 31.16 -7.21
N ILE A 140 14.59 32.39 -7.14
CA ILE A 140 15.23 33.52 -6.47
C ILE A 140 15.26 33.31 -4.96
N LEU A 141 14.14 32.92 -4.34
CA LEU A 141 14.04 32.78 -2.90
C LEU A 141 15.00 31.73 -2.35
N GLY A 142 15.12 30.59 -2.99
CA GLY A 142 16.03 29.60 -2.46
C GLY A 142 17.49 29.87 -2.85
N TRP A 143 17.78 30.65 -3.92
CA TRP A 143 19.15 31.14 -4.18
C TRP A 143 19.59 32.07 -3.05
N ILE A 144 18.68 32.94 -2.58
CA ILE A 144 18.89 33.83 -1.45
C ILE A 144 18.98 33.05 -0.13
N SER A 145 18.13 32.05 0.06
CA SER A 145 18.00 31.35 1.34
C SER A 145 18.96 30.18 1.52
N GLY A 146 19.63 29.72 0.46
CA GLY A 146 20.67 28.68 0.52
C GLY A 146 20.21 27.39 1.19
N TRP A 147 18.96 26.99 0.96
CA TRP A 147 18.31 25.92 1.71
C TRP A 147 19.03 24.57 1.53
N PRO A 148 19.47 23.91 2.62
CA PRO A 148 19.97 22.54 2.56
C PRO A 148 18.80 21.59 2.24
N VAL A 149 19.13 20.38 1.80
CA VAL A 149 18.15 19.35 1.38
C VAL A 149 17.03 19.11 2.40
N ASP A 150 17.32 19.34 3.69
CA ASP A 150 16.45 18.99 4.83
C ASP A 150 15.56 20.13 5.33
N LYS A 151 15.70 21.36 4.83
CA LYS A 151 14.94 22.52 5.34
C LYS A 151 14.26 23.31 4.22
N PRO A 152 13.01 23.73 4.43
CA PRO A 152 12.19 23.64 5.61
C PRO A 152 11.49 22.29 5.73
N GLY A 153 11.37 21.80 6.97
CA GLY A 153 10.89 20.45 7.25
C GLY A 153 9.48 20.12 6.74
N PHE A 154 8.63 21.12 6.47
CA PHE A 154 7.31 20.90 5.89
C PHE A 154 7.32 20.61 4.38
N LEU A 155 8.44 20.87 3.68
CA LEU A 155 8.63 20.49 2.26
C LEU A 155 9.61 19.32 2.10
N TYR A 156 10.08 18.74 3.20
CA TYR A 156 10.94 17.56 3.15
C TYR A 156 10.11 16.32 2.86
N LEU A 157 10.47 15.60 1.79
CA LEU A 157 9.71 14.46 1.26
C LEU A 157 9.35 13.40 2.31
N PRO A 158 10.28 12.97 3.19
CA PRO A 158 9.96 12.01 4.25
C PRO A 158 8.88 12.48 5.24
N VAL A 159 8.89 13.75 5.64
CA VAL A 159 7.90 14.30 6.59
C VAL A 159 6.52 14.42 5.94
N LEU A 160 6.47 14.88 4.68
CA LEU A 160 5.23 14.92 3.92
C LEU A 160 4.67 13.51 3.67
N GLN A 161 5.53 12.55 3.36
CA GLN A 161 5.14 11.15 3.23
C GLN A 161 4.56 10.60 4.53
N GLU A 162 5.20 10.87 5.66
CA GLU A 162 4.74 10.44 6.98
C GLU A 162 3.38 11.03 7.32
N TRP A 163 3.18 12.33 7.09
CA TRP A 163 1.88 12.98 7.30
C TRP A 163 0.78 12.37 6.41
N ILE A 164 1.05 12.17 5.10
CA ILE A 164 0.10 11.53 4.18
C ILE A 164 -0.20 10.09 4.60
N TYR A 165 0.80 9.34 5.06
CA TYR A 165 0.58 7.95 5.49
C TYR A 165 -0.22 7.86 6.79
N THR A 166 0.10 8.70 7.76
CA THR A 166 -0.45 8.61 9.11
C THR A 166 -1.82 9.27 9.22
N VAL A 167 -2.09 10.32 8.45
CA VAL A 167 -3.33 11.08 8.56
C VAL A 167 -4.39 10.56 7.56
N PRO A 168 -4.34 10.86 6.25
CA PRO A 168 -5.41 10.47 5.32
C PRO A 168 -5.43 8.96 5.01
N ASN A 169 -4.30 8.27 4.94
CA ASN A 169 -4.31 6.84 4.64
C ASN A 169 -4.88 6.00 5.79
N ILE A 170 -4.52 6.27 7.05
CA ILE A 170 -5.12 5.58 8.21
C ILE A 170 -6.61 5.97 8.35
N ALA A 171 -6.98 7.23 8.12
CA ALA A 171 -8.37 7.66 8.14
C ALA A 171 -9.20 6.96 7.05
N GLY A 172 -8.68 6.88 5.81
CA GLY A 172 -9.31 6.19 4.70
C GLY A 172 -9.46 4.70 4.93
N ALA A 173 -8.43 4.03 5.43
CA ALA A 173 -8.48 2.61 5.78
C ALA A 173 -9.55 2.33 6.85
N ARG A 174 -9.67 3.18 7.87
CA ARG A 174 -10.73 3.09 8.89
C ARG A 174 -12.11 3.29 8.30
N ALA A 175 -12.30 4.29 7.43
CA ALA A 175 -13.57 4.54 6.78
C ALA A 175 -14.02 3.37 5.89
N ILE A 176 -13.08 2.77 5.14
CA ILE A 176 -13.34 1.58 4.31
C ILE A 176 -13.75 0.40 5.20
N MET A 177 -13.00 0.11 6.27
CA MET A 177 -13.32 -0.99 7.18
C MET A 177 -14.69 -0.83 7.83
N ILE A 178 -15.04 0.40 8.25
CA ILE A 178 -16.37 0.70 8.80
C ILE A 178 -17.45 0.51 7.71
N GLY A 179 -17.23 1.00 6.50
CA GLY A 179 -18.17 0.85 5.39
C GLY A 179 -18.41 -0.61 5.00
N ILE A 180 -17.35 -1.43 4.96
CA ILE A 180 -17.45 -2.87 4.72
C ILE A 180 -18.22 -3.55 5.85
N ALA A 181 -17.91 -3.23 7.12
CA ALA A 181 -18.61 -3.78 8.26
C ALA A 181 -20.11 -3.44 8.24
N LEU A 182 -20.46 -2.18 7.97
CA LEU A 182 -21.85 -1.74 7.87
C LEU A 182 -22.57 -2.43 6.69
N GLY A 183 -21.89 -2.59 5.56
CA GLY A 183 -22.40 -3.31 4.39
C GLY A 183 -22.71 -4.77 4.71
N MET A 184 -21.81 -5.46 5.39
CA MET A 184 -22.01 -6.85 5.84
C MET A 184 -23.17 -6.97 6.83
N ILE A 185 -23.31 -6.02 7.77
CA ILE A 185 -24.45 -5.99 8.71
C ILE A 185 -25.76 -5.76 7.96
N GLY A 186 -25.78 -4.85 6.97
CA GLY A 186 -26.95 -4.59 6.16
C GLY A 186 -27.40 -5.81 5.35
N THR A 187 -26.46 -6.50 4.69
CA THR A 187 -26.76 -7.73 3.94
C THR A 187 -27.23 -8.86 4.86
N SER A 188 -26.60 -9.03 6.02
CA SER A 188 -26.99 -10.08 6.96
C SER A 188 -28.36 -9.81 7.61
N LEU A 189 -28.69 -8.57 7.97
CA LEU A 189 -30.03 -8.19 8.43
C LEU A 189 -31.09 -8.42 7.35
N ARG A 190 -30.80 -8.09 6.10
CA ARG A 190 -31.71 -8.30 4.97
C ARG A 190 -32.06 -9.78 4.77
N ILE A 191 -31.07 -10.65 4.93
CA ILE A 191 -31.25 -12.12 4.88
C ILE A 191 -32.08 -12.59 6.07
N ILE A 192 -31.76 -12.17 7.30
CA ILE A 192 -32.46 -12.61 8.53
C ILE A 192 -33.93 -12.18 8.53
N LEU A 193 -34.23 -10.97 8.07
CA LEU A 193 -35.60 -10.44 8.03
C LEU A 193 -36.43 -11.02 6.88
N GLY A 194 -35.87 -11.88 6.03
CA GLY A 194 -36.61 -12.55 4.94
C GLY A 194 -37.15 -11.59 3.87
N ILE A 195 -36.60 -10.38 3.79
CA ILE A 195 -37.05 -9.34 2.85
C ILE A 195 -36.61 -9.70 1.41
N GLU A 196 -35.58 -10.53 1.26
CA GLU A 196 -35.24 -11.16 -0.02
C GLU A 196 -36.21 -12.31 -0.31
N LYS A 197 -37.34 -11.98 -0.97
CA LYS A 197 -38.19 -13.01 -1.57
C LYS A 197 -37.42 -13.68 -2.70
N SER A 198 -37.33 -15.01 -2.66
CA SER A 198 -36.87 -15.81 -3.80
C SER A 198 -37.73 -15.46 -5.02
N PHE A 199 -37.12 -14.88 -6.05
CA PHE A 199 -37.78 -14.65 -7.34
C PHE A 199 -38.03 -15.96 -8.11
N MET A 200 -37.68 -17.11 -7.55
CA MET A 200 -37.99 -18.43 -8.09
C MET A 200 -39.20 -18.99 -7.35
N GLY A 201 -40.36 -18.54 -7.83
CA GLY A 201 -41.69 -19.00 -7.46
C GLY A 201 -42.54 -19.12 -8.73
N GLU A 202 -42.00 -19.80 -9.74
CA GLU A 202 -42.66 -20.72 -10.67
C GLU A 202 -41.74 -21.93 -10.83
#